data_AF-A0A9E2ZWW4-F1
#
_entry.id   AF-A0A9E2ZWW4-F1
#
_cell.length_a   1.000
_cell.length_b   1.000
_cell.length_c   1.000
_cell.angle_alpha   90.00
_cell.angle_beta   90.00
_cell.angle_gamma   90.00
#
_symmetry.space_group_name_H-M   'P 1'
#
loop_
_entity.id
_entity.type
_entity.pdbx_description
1 polymer ?
#
loop_
_entity_poly.entity_id
_entity_poly.type
_entity_poly.pdbx_seq_one_letter_code
_entity_poly.pdbx_strand_id
1 'polypeptide(L)'
;MNARFDPLKLKIDAAAEIDRITAALRGQVLRNLRRKGVVLGLSGGVDSSVVAALCVRAFGPTSVLGLFMPEQDSDPDSLRLGKSVAEWLGIDVVLEDITPILNGAGCYRRRDQFICRLFPQYGPGWRSKVVLRKANGTAGYNIFHL
;
A
#
# COMPACT_ATOMS: atom_id res chain seq x y z
N MET A 1 -13.27 -19.95 24.49
CA MET A 1 -14.24 -20.00 23.38
C MET A 1 -13.52 -19.57 22.11
N ASN A 2 -13.17 -20.52 21.24
CA ASN A 2 -12.51 -20.25 19.96
C ASN A 2 -13.55 -19.75 18.95
N ALA A 3 -13.67 -18.43 18.77
CA ALA A 3 -14.39 -17.89 17.64
C ALA A 3 -13.62 -18.25 16.36
N ARG A 4 -14.03 -19.33 15.70
CA ARG A 4 -13.58 -19.70 14.35
C ARG A 4 -13.89 -18.50 13.44
N PHE A 5 -12.86 -17.94 12.81
CA PHE A 5 -13.02 -16.91 11.78
C PHE A 5 -13.94 -17.47 10.70
N ASP A 6 -15.12 -16.88 10.55
CA ASP A 6 -16.09 -17.22 9.50
C ASP A 6 -16.08 -16.06 8.51
N PRO A 7 -15.44 -16.21 7.33
CA PRO A 7 -15.33 -15.16 6.33
C PRO A 7 -16.70 -14.60 5.90
N LEU A 8 -17.78 -15.36 6.11
CA LEU A 8 -19.14 -15.01 5.73
C LEU A 8 -19.91 -14.21 6.81
N LYS A 9 -19.29 -13.90 7.96
CA LYS A 9 -19.93 -13.12 9.04
C LYS A 9 -19.71 -11.61 8.97
N LEU A 10 -18.94 -11.10 8.02
CA LEU A 10 -18.85 -9.66 7.77
C LEU A 10 -20.06 -9.21 6.95
N LYS A 11 -21.23 -9.11 7.60
CA LYS A 11 -22.38 -8.39 7.04
C LYS A 11 -22.10 -6.89 7.10
N ILE A 12 -21.45 -6.37 6.05
CA ILE A 12 -21.22 -4.93 5.88
C ILE A 12 -22.28 -4.40 4.91
N ASP A 13 -23.01 -3.37 5.34
CA ASP A 13 -23.74 -2.51 4.41
C ASP A 13 -22.74 -1.53 3.80
N ALA A 14 -22.26 -1.87 2.59
CA ALA A 14 -21.23 -1.08 1.92
C ALA A 14 -21.70 0.36 1.63
N ALA A 15 -22.97 0.56 1.30
CA ALA A 15 -23.50 1.88 0.99
C ALA A 15 -23.52 2.76 2.24
N ALA A 16 -24.06 2.24 3.35
CA ALA A 16 -24.08 2.95 4.62
C ALA A 16 -22.67 3.28 5.11
N GLU A 17 -21.71 2.36 4.92
CA GLU A 17 -20.34 2.55 5.35
C GLU A 17 -19.58 3.57 4.49
N ILE A 18 -19.82 3.58 3.17
CA ILE A 18 -19.29 4.62 2.27
C ILE A 18 -19.78 6.00 2.72
N ASP A 19 -21.07 6.15 3.01
CA ASP A 19 -21.64 7.43 3.44
C ASP A 19 -21.07 7.88 4.79
N ARG A 20 -20.97 6.96 5.75
CA ARG A 20 -20.40 7.21 7.08
C ARG A 20 -18.94 7.67 7.00
N ILE A 21 -18.11 6.97 6.23
CA ILE A 21 -16.69 7.31 6.09
C ILE A 21 -16.53 8.63 5.33
N THR A 22 -17.29 8.83 4.25
CA THR A 22 -17.24 10.06 3.45
C THR A 22 -17.64 11.28 4.28
N ALA A 23 -18.68 11.16 5.13
CA ALA A 23 -19.07 12.22 6.06
C ALA A 23 -17.98 12.52 7.09
N ALA A 24 -17.36 11.49 7.66
CA ALA A 24 -16.24 11.64 8.59
C ALA A 24 -15.04 12.34 7.93
N LEU A 25 -14.67 11.94 6.71
CA LEU A 25 -13.61 12.57 5.92
C LEU A 25 -13.88 14.06 5.69
N ARG A 26 -15.10 14.43 5.28
CA ARG A 26 -15.48 15.84 5.12
C ARG A 26 -15.38 16.63 6.42
N GLY A 27 -15.84 16.06 7.53
CA GLY A 27 -15.75 16.68 8.85
C GLY A 27 -14.30 16.93 9.26
N GLN A 28 -13.46 15.89 9.17
CA GLN A 28 -12.05 15.97 9.57
C GLN A 28 -11.26 16.92 8.67
N VAL A 29 -11.34 16.78 7.35
CA VAL A 29 -10.48 17.51 6.41
C VAL A 29 -10.95 18.95 6.23
N LEU A 30 -12.24 19.16 5.94
CA LEU A 30 -12.76 20.49 5.57
C LEU A 30 -13.06 21.37 6.79
N ARG A 31 -13.50 20.78 7.91
CA ARG A 31 -13.91 21.54 9.11
C ARG A 31 -12.82 21.60 10.17
N ASN A 32 -12.31 20.45 10.61
CA ASN A 32 -11.37 20.38 11.72
C ASN A 32 -9.97 20.85 11.28
N LEU A 33 -9.45 20.28 10.19
CA LEU A 33 -8.12 20.61 9.66
C LEU A 33 -8.12 21.82 8.72
N ARG A 34 -9.30 22.23 8.24
CA ARG A 34 -9.51 23.36 7.30
C ARG A 34 -8.61 23.26 6.06
N ARG A 35 -8.47 22.06 5.51
CA ARG A 35 -7.74 21.79 4.27
C ARG A 35 -8.71 21.64 3.10
N LYS A 36 -8.20 21.79 1.88
CA LYS A 36 -8.99 21.78 0.65
C LYS A 36 -8.99 20.44 -0.08
N GLY A 37 -8.20 19.47 0.41
CA GLY A 37 -7.99 18.20 -0.28
C GLY A 37 -7.04 17.30 0.50
N VAL A 38 -6.65 16.20 -0.15
CA VAL A 38 -5.82 15.15 0.45
C VAL A 38 -4.71 14.71 -0.50
N VAL A 39 -3.62 14.23 0.08
CA VAL A 39 -2.55 13.52 -0.62
C VAL A 39 -2.50 12.11 -0.05
N LEU A 40 -2.42 11.08 -0.90
CA LEU A 40 -2.33 9.69 -0.45
C LEU A 40 -1.38 8.87 -1.32
N GLY A 41 -0.72 7.88 -0.71
CA GLY A 41 0.02 6.86 -1.43
C GLY A 41 -0.93 5.91 -2.17
N LEU A 42 -0.66 5.65 -3.45
CA LEU A 42 -1.46 4.74 -4.27
C LEU A 42 -0.59 3.59 -4.78
N SER A 43 -0.68 2.43 -4.15
CA SER A 43 0.19 1.28 -4.50
C SER A 43 -0.42 0.33 -5.54
N GLY A 44 -1.69 0.53 -5.91
CA GLY A 44 -2.45 -0.43 -6.72
C GLY A 44 -3.04 -1.58 -5.91
N GLY A 45 -2.82 -1.62 -4.60
CA GLY A 45 -3.46 -2.57 -3.69
C GLY A 45 -4.87 -2.11 -3.27
N VAL A 46 -5.72 -3.09 -2.93
CA VAL A 46 -7.15 -2.89 -2.60
C VAL A 46 -7.39 -1.80 -1.56
N ASP A 47 -6.58 -1.77 -0.49
CA ASP A 47 -6.76 -0.79 0.59
C ASP A 47 -6.56 0.64 0.09
N SER A 48 -5.44 0.89 -0.61
CA SER A 48 -5.15 2.21 -1.17
C SER A 48 -6.17 2.66 -2.23
N SER A 49 -6.66 1.72 -3.04
CA SER A 49 -7.69 1.99 -4.06
C SER A 49 -9.04 2.35 -3.43
N VAL A 50 -9.45 1.65 -2.37
CA VAL A 50 -10.68 1.97 -1.63
C VAL A 50 -10.58 3.34 -0.97
N VAL A 51 -9.45 3.64 -0.34
CA VAL A 51 -9.21 4.96 0.26
C VAL A 51 -9.27 6.06 -0.80
N ALA A 52 -8.60 5.87 -1.95
CA ALA A 52 -8.62 6.82 -3.06
C ALA A 52 -10.05 7.10 -3.53
N ALA A 53 -10.85 6.04 -3.75
CA ALA A 53 -12.23 6.16 -4.19
C ALA A 53 -13.11 6.90 -3.17
N LEU A 54 -12.95 6.61 -1.87
CA LEU A 54 -13.67 7.31 -0.80
C LEU A 54 -13.26 8.79 -0.72
N CYS A 55 -11.98 9.12 -0.91
CA CYS A 55 -11.51 10.50 -0.96
C CYS A 55 -12.11 11.26 -2.16
N VAL A 56 -12.15 10.65 -3.35
CA VAL A 56 -12.79 11.25 -4.53
C VAL A 56 -14.29 11.44 -4.31
N ARG A 57 -14.97 10.47 -3.70
CA ARG A 57 -16.38 10.59 -3.30
C ARG A 57 -16.60 11.74 -2.31
N ALA A 58 -15.65 11.97 -1.40
CA ALA A 58 -15.74 13.00 -0.38
C ALA A 58 -15.49 14.41 -0.90
N PHE A 59 -14.45 14.58 -1.72
CA PHE A 59 -13.87 15.89 -2.05
C PHE A 59 -13.93 16.23 -3.55
N GLY A 60 -14.21 15.27 -4.41
CA GLY A 60 -14.06 15.38 -5.85
C GLY A 60 -12.62 15.10 -6.31
N PRO A 61 -12.43 14.72 -7.59
CA PRO A 61 -11.14 14.24 -8.09
C PRO A 61 -10.04 15.30 -8.06
N THR A 62 -10.37 16.57 -8.31
CA THR A 62 -9.41 17.70 -8.31
C THR A 62 -8.86 18.06 -6.93
N SER A 63 -9.47 17.51 -5.86
CA SER A 63 -9.04 17.72 -4.47
C SER A 63 -8.30 16.52 -3.91
N VAL A 64 -7.89 15.58 -4.77
CA VAL A 64 -7.18 14.36 -4.41
C VAL A 64 -5.93 14.25 -5.26
N LEU A 65 -4.76 14.18 -4.60
CA LEU A 65 -3.48 13.92 -5.24
C LEU A 65 -2.98 12.53 -4.85
N GLY A 66 -2.79 11.66 -5.84
CA GLY A 66 -2.13 10.38 -5.65
C GLY A 66 -0.61 10.51 -5.68
N LEU A 67 0.09 9.69 -4.88
CA LEU A 67 1.54 9.61 -4.86
C LEU A 67 1.97 8.16 -5.12
N PHE A 68 2.68 7.94 -6.22
CA PHE A 68 3.39 6.70 -6.49
C PHE A 68 4.79 6.78 -5.89
N MET A 69 5.13 5.81 -5.03
CA MET A 69 6.45 5.74 -4.39
C MET A 69 7.12 4.39 -4.65
N PRO A 70 7.45 4.06 -5.92
CA PRO A 70 8.17 2.84 -6.22
C PRO A 70 9.58 2.86 -5.62
N GLU A 71 10.12 1.67 -5.37
CA GLU A 71 11.53 1.45 -5.04
C GLU A 71 12.11 0.25 -5.80
N GLN A 72 13.42 0.02 -5.68
CA GLN A 72 14.15 -0.95 -6.51
C GLN A 72 13.64 -2.40 -6.44
N ASP A 73 13.02 -2.79 -5.33
CA ASP A 73 12.43 -4.12 -5.13
C ASP A 73 10.90 -4.14 -5.36
N SER A 74 10.32 -3.03 -5.83
CA SER A 74 8.88 -2.90 -6.04
C SER A 74 8.42 -3.72 -7.24
N ASP A 75 7.24 -4.33 -7.11
CA ASP A 75 6.65 -5.10 -8.20
C ASP A 75 6.18 -4.14 -9.32
N PRO A 76 6.66 -4.30 -10.57
CA PRO A 76 6.23 -3.48 -11.70
C PRO A 76 4.71 -3.42 -11.89
N ASP A 77 3.99 -4.51 -11.56
CA ASP A 77 2.53 -4.53 -11.66
C ASP A 77 1.85 -3.60 -10.66
N SER A 78 2.47 -3.30 -9.52
CA SER A 78 1.92 -2.38 -8.52
C SER A 78 1.73 -0.98 -9.11
N LEU A 79 2.75 -0.47 -9.81
CA LEU A 79 2.67 0.84 -10.45
C LEU A 79 1.63 0.84 -11.58
N ARG A 80 1.56 -0.24 -12.37
CA ARG A 80 0.57 -0.37 -13.46
C ARG A 80 -0.85 -0.33 -12.91
N LEU A 81 -1.15 -1.10 -11.86
CA LEU A 81 -2.46 -1.13 -11.20
C LEU A 81 -2.79 0.21 -10.55
N GLY A 82 -1.81 0.85 -9.89
CA GLY A 82 -1.96 2.18 -9.31
C GLY A 82 -2.36 3.22 -10.36
N LYS A 83 -1.70 3.22 -11.53
CA LYS A 83 -2.04 4.10 -12.66
C LYS A 83 -3.46 3.86 -13.16
N SER A 84 -3.87 2.60 -13.36
CA SER A 84 -5.24 2.28 -13.80
C SER A 84 -6.31 2.77 -12.82
N VAL A 85 -6.04 2.69 -11.50
CA VAL A 85 -6.95 3.22 -10.49
C VAL A 85 -7.02 4.76 -10.54
N ALA A 86 -5.88 5.42 -10.67
CA ALA A 86 -5.84 6.89 -10.78
C ALA A 86 -6.57 7.39 -12.02
N GLU A 87 -6.36 6.75 -13.17
CA GLU A 87 -7.06 7.05 -14.42
C GLU A 87 -8.57 6.85 -14.29
N TRP A 88 -9.00 5.74 -13.70
CA TRP A 88 -10.42 5.46 -13.49
C TRP A 88 -11.09 6.48 -12.56
N LEU A 89 -10.37 6.96 -11.54
CA LEU A 89 -10.85 7.96 -10.60
C LEU A 89 -10.73 9.41 -11.12
N GLY A 90 -9.96 9.63 -12.19
CA GLY A 90 -9.69 10.96 -12.74
C GLY A 90 -8.86 11.86 -11.81
N ILE A 91 -7.97 11.29 -11.00
CA ILE A 91 -7.13 12.07 -10.06
C ILE A 91 -5.75 12.35 -10.62
N ASP A 92 -5.16 13.47 -10.21
CA ASP A 92 -3.77 13.79 -10.50
C ASP A 92 -2.83 12.90 -9.67
N VAL A 93 -1.65 12.63 -10.21
CA VAL A 93 -0.64 11.77 -9.59
C VAL A 93 0.77 12.33 -9.74
N VAL A 94 1.60 12.11 -8.72
CA VAL A 94 3.04 12.33 -8.75
C VAL A 94 3.76 11.00 -8.59
N LEU A 95 4.85 10.80 -9.32
CA LEU A 95 5.72 9.64 -9.18
C LEU A 95 7.04 10.06 -8.58
N GLU A 96 7.38 9.48 -7.44
CA GLU A 96 8.63 9.72 -6.72
C GLU A 96 9.35 8.39 -6.48
N ASP A 97 10.47 8.16 -7.16
CA ASP A 97 11.33 7.01 -6.87
C ASP A 97 12.03 7.22 -5.52
N ILE A 98 11.66 6.41 -4.52
CA ILE A 98 12.22 6.51 -3.17
C ILE A 98 13.49 5.66 -2.99
N THR A 99 13.94 4.94 -4.03
CA THR A 99 15.17 4.14 -4.01
C THR A 99 16.39 4.91 -3.51
N PRO A 100 16.68 6.15 -3.97
CA PRO A 100 17.86 6.88 -3.52
C PRO A 100 17.81 7.23 -2.03
N ILE A 101 16.63 7.57 -1.51
CA ILE A 101 16.42 7.90 -0.10
C ILE A 101 16.63 6.65 0.76
N LEU A 102 16.09 5.50 0.35
CA LEU A 102 16.26 4.23 1.05
C LEU A 102 17.71 3.75 1.02
N ASN A 103 18.42 3.96 -0.09
CA ASN A 103 19.86 3.71 -0.19
C ASN A 103 20.66 4.62 0.75
N GLY A 104 20.41 5.93 0.71
CA GLY A 104 21.07 6.92 1.57
C GLY A 104 20.83 6.67 3.06
N ALA A 105 19.61 6.25 3.42
CA ALA A 105 19.26 5.87 4.79
C ALA A 105 19.88 4.52 5.23
N GLY A 106 20.52 3.78 4.32
CA GLY A 106 21.15 2.49 4.59
C GLY A 106 20.17 1.34 4.79
N CYS A 107 18.94 1.45 4.28
CA CYS A 107 17.89 0.44 4.46
C CYS A 107 18.29 -0.92 3.86
N TYR A 108 18.72 -0.93 2.60
CA TYR A 108 19.15 -2.15 1.91
C TYR A 108 20.43 -2.72 2.53
N ARG A 109 21.40 -1.87 2.89
CA ARG A 109 22.62 -2.32 3.59
C ARG A 109 22.29 -3.07 4.88
N ARG A 110 21.43 -2.50 5.73
CA ARG A 110 21.03 -3.14 7.00
C ARG A 110 20.27 -4.44 6.76
N ARG A 111 19.36 -4.45 5.79
CA ARG A 111 18.63 -5.67 5.38
C ARG A 111 19.59 -6.76 4.96
N ASP A 112 20.47 -6.47 4.01
CA ASP A 112 21.39 -7.45 3.42
C ASP A 112 22.38 -7.96 4.48
N GLN A 113 22.92 -7.08 5.33
CA GLN A 113 23.76 -7.49 6.47
C GLN A 113 23.05 -8.45 7.42
N PHE A 114 21.76 -8.25 7.69
CA PHE A 114 20.98 -9.18 8.51
C PHE A 114 20.78 -10.51 7.80
N ILE A 115 20.44 -10.50 6.51
CA ILE A 115 20.26 -11.73 5.73
C ILE A 115 21.56 -12.52 5.67
N CYS A 116 22.71 -11.87 5.45
CA CYS A 116 24.02 -12.53 5.43
C CYS A 116 24.40 -13.21 6.74
N ARG A 117 23.84 -12.80 7.90
CA ARG A 117 24.04 -13.52 9.18
C ARG A 117 23.39 -14.89 9.18
N LEU A 118 22.29 -15.05 8.43
CA LEU A 118 21.55 -16.30 8.32
C LEU A 118 21.99 -17.11 7.09
N PHE A 119 22.36 -16.42 6.02
CA PHE A 119 22.73 -16.99 4.72
C PHE A 119 24.01 -16.29 4.23
N PRO A 120 25.21 -16.73 4.67
CA PRO A 120 26.48 -16.06 4.36
C PRO A 120 26.78 -15.88 2.86
N GLN A 121 26.18 -16.71 2.01
CA GLN A 121 26.28 -16.65 0.55
C GLN A 121 25.34 -15.65 -0.12
N TYR A 122 24.46 -14.98 0.64
CA TYR A 122 23.56 -13.95 0.10
C TYR A 122 24.38 -12.79 -0.47
N GLY A 123 24.07 -12.39 -1.70
CA GLY A 123 24.85 -11.40 -2.42
C GLY A 123 24.04 -10.62 -3.46
N PRO A 124 24.70 -9.78 -4.26
CA PRO A 124 24.06 -8.99 -5.31
C PRO A 124 23.25 -9.87 -6.27
N GLY A 125 22.06 -9.41 -6.68
CA GLY A 125 21.15 -10.13 -7.58
C GLY A 125 20.20 -11.12 -6.88
N TRP A 126 20.42 -11.43 -5.61
CA TRP A 126 19.48 -12.23 -4.83
C TRP A 126 18.26 -11.40 -4.45
N ARG A 127 17.08 -12.02 -4.51
CA ARG A 127 15.83 -11.41 -4.03
C ARG A 127 15.46 -12.00 -2.68
N SER A 128 14.98 -11.16 -1.78
CA SER A 128 14.50 -11.56 -0.46
C SER A 128 13.10 -11.02 -0.24
N LYS A 129 12.15 -11.93 0.02
CA LYS A 129 10.75 -11.58 0.29
C LYS A 129 10.34 -12.16 1.64
N VAL A 130 9.84 -11.30 2.52
CA VAL A 130 9.16 -11.76 3.73
C VAL A 130 7.80 -12.31 3.32
N VAL A 131 7.61 -13.61 3.51
CA VAL A 131 6.34 -14.28 3.23
C VAL A 131 5.67 -14.55 4.57
N LEU A 132 4.49 -13.97 4.79
CA LEU A 132 3.67 -14.35 5.93
C LEU A 132 3.22 -15.80 5.76
N ARG A 133 3.40 -16.60 6.81
CA ARG A 133 2.96 -17.99 6.84
C ARG A 133 1.45 -18.03 6.59
N LYS A 134 1.03 -18.60 5.46
CA LYS A 134 -0.38 -18.95 5.25
C LYS A 134 -0.80 -19.90 6.37
N ALA A 135 -2.03 -19.79 6.87
CA ALA A 135 -2.53 -20.54 8.02
C ALA A 135 -2.26 -22.06 7.98
N ASN A 136 -2.05 -22.62 6.78
CA ASN A 136 -1.81 -24.05 6.55
C ASN A 136 -0.41 -24.40 5.97
N GLY A 137 0.58 -23.50 6.01
CA GLY A 137 1.94 -23.75 5.46
C GLY A 137 3.02 -23.99 6.52
N THR A 138 4.00 -24.84 6.21
CA THR A 138 5.23 -25.06 6.99
C THR A 138 6.00 -23.74 7.18
N ALA A 139 6.57 -23.54 8.37
CA ALA A 139 7.36 -22.34 8.68
C ALA A 139 8.66 -22.35 7.86
N GLY A 140 8.86 -21.35 7.00
CA GLY A 140 10.09 -21.19 6.22
C GLY A 140 10.18 -19.83 5.55
N TYR A 141 11.40 -19.30 5.43
CA TYR A 141 11.71 -18.16 4.58
C TYR A 141 12.00 -18.68 3.16
N ASN A 142 11.37 -18.11 2.14
CA ASN A 142 11.64 -18.48 0.75
C ASN A 142 12.76 -17.59 0.20
N ILE A 143 13.85 -18.21 -0.26
CA ILE A 143 14.99 -17.54 -0.90
C ILE A 143 15.07 -18.03 -2.33
N PHE A 144 15.16 -17.09 -3.28
CA PHE A 144 15.23 -17.40 -4.71
C PHE A 144 16.45 -16.71 -5.34
N HIS A 145 17.12 -17.43 -6.23
CA HIS A 145 18.17 -16.93 -7.12
C HIS A 145 17.70 -17.11 -8.56
N LEU A 146 18.02 -16.15 -9.44
CA LEU A 146 17.82 -16.28 -10.89
C LEU A 146 19.07 -16.85 -11.55
#